data_AF-A0A7K1VGY0-F1
#
_entry.id   AF-A0A7K1VGY0-F1
#
_cell.length_a   1.000
_cell.length_b   1.000
_cell.length_c   1.000
_cell.angle_alpha   90.00
_cell.angle_beta   90.00
_cell.angle_gamma   90.00
#
_symmetry.space_group_name_H-M   'P 1'
#
loop_
_entity.id
_entity.type
_entity.pdbx_description
1 polymer ?
#
loop_
_entity_poly.entity_id
_entity_poly.type
_entity_poly.pdbx_seq_one_letter_code
_entity_poly.pdbx_strand_id
1 'polypeptide(L)' 'MVIDQQAGVAAWPSAELAALAEGIGGVRAAAAGLLPDAGWEDDAARVFAERVGELQGGLAVAEGAARGLAGGGGR' A
#
# COMPACT_ATOMS: atom_id res chain seq x y z
N MET A 1 22.94 -31.73 15.11
CA MET A 1 22.97 -30.48 14.32
C MET A 1 21.65 -29.78 14.58
N VAL A 2 21.62 -28.90 15.58
CA VAL A 2 20.45 -28.08 15.90
C VAL A 2 20.50 -26.91 14.93
N ILE A 3 19.53 -26.83 14.03
CA ILE A 3 19.42 -25.67 13.14
C ILE A 3 18.90 -24.54 14.04
N ASP A 4 19.81 -23.60 14.32
CA ASP A 4 19.52 -22.34 14.99
C ASP A 4 18.39 -21.65 14.20
N GLN A 5 17.20 -21.58 14.81
CA GLN A 5 16.03 -20.90 14.25
C GLN A 5 16.43 -19.46 13.95
N GLN A 6 16.37 -19.07 12.67
CA GLN A 6 16.76 -17.75 12.19
C GLN A 6 16.32 -16.65 13.16
N ALA A 7 17.30 -16.05 13.82
CA ALA A 7 17.11 -14.87 14.63
C ALA A 7 16.49 -13.75 13.77
N GLY A 8 15.27 -13.34 14.15
CA GLY A 8 14.97 -11.92 14.22
C GLY A 8 14.38 -11.24 12.99
N VAL A 9 13.44 -11.84 12.27
CA VAL A 9 12.33 -11.00 11.76
C VAL A 9 11.35 -10.90 12.93
N ALA A 10 11.51 -9.89 13.78
CA ALA A 10 10.52 -9.61 14.80
C ALA A 10 9.18 -9.45 14.09
N ALA A 11 8.23 -10.35 14.39
CA ALA A 11 6.88 -10.22 13.88
C ALA A 11 6.37 -8.85 14.30
N TRP A 12 6.10 -7.97 13.33
CA TRP A 12 5.53 -6.67 13.62
C TRP A 12 4.21 -6.90 14.37
N PRO A 13 3.96 -6.17 15.48
CA PRO A 13 2.74 -6.41 16.21
C PRO A 13 1.52 -5.96 15.40
N SER A 14 0.41 -6.69 15.57
CA SER A 14 -0.77 -6.56 14.71
C SER A 14 -1.39 -5.16 14.75
N ALA A 15 -1.23 -4.42 15.86
CA ALA A 15 -1.73 -3.07 16.01
C ALA A 15 -0.96 -2.07 15.12
N GLU A 16 0.37 -2.20 15.05
CA GLU A 16 1.25 -1.40 14.21
C GLU A 16 1.02 -1.71 12.73
N LEU A 17 0.73 -2.97 12.37
CA LEU A 17 0.34 -3.35 11.00
C LEU A 17 -1.04 -2.79 10.62
N ALA A 18 -1.99 -2.77 11.55
CA ALA A 18 -3.29 -2.14 11.32
C ALA A 18 -3.15 -0.61 11.14
N ALA A 19 -2.37 0.04 12.00
CA ALA A 19 -2.07 1.47 11.89
C ALA A 19 -1.33 1.80 10.57
N LEU A 20 -0.42 0.95 10.12
CA LEU A 20 0.22 1.08 8.81
C LEU A 20 -0.81 0.99 7.69
N ALA A 21 -1.70 0.00 7.72
CA ALA A 21 -2.75 -0.14 6.71
C ALA A 21 -3.69 1.08 6.68
N GLU A 22 -4.05 1.63 7.84
CA GLU A 22 -4.85 2.86 7.94
C GLU A 22 -4.08 4.07 7.36
N GLY A 23 -2.80 4.21 7.69
CA GLY A 23 -1.95 5.27 7.15
C GLY A 23 -1.82 5.20 5.63
N ILE A 24 -1.59 4.02 5.06
CA ILE A 24 -1.54 3.81 3.61
C ILE A 24 -2.90 4.13 2.97
N GLY A 25 -4.00 3.71 3.61
CA GLY A 25 -5.35 4.04 3.15
C GLY A 25 -5.61 5.55 3.12
N GLY A 26 -5.14 6.29 4.13
CA GLY A 26 -5.23 7.75 4.17
C GLY A 26 -4.44 8.41 3.04
N VAL A 27 -3.22 7.95 2.77
CA VAL A 27 -2.39 8.43 1.65
C VAL A 27 -3.06 8.12 0.31
N ARG A 28 -3.63 6.91 0.15
CA ARG A 28 -4.38 6.52 -1.07
C ARG A 28 -5.60 7.41 -1.29
N ALA A 29 -6.36 7.71 -0.23
CA ALA A 29 -7.51 8.60 -0.30
C ALA A 29 -7.10 10.04 -0.68
N ALA A 30 -5.99 10.55 -0.14
CA ALA A 30 -5.46 11.84 -0.54
C ALA A 30 -5.00 11.85 -2.01
N ALA A 31 -4.35 10.78 -2.45
CA ALA A 31 -3.89 10.62 -3.84
C ALA A 31 -5.05 10.45 -4.84
N ALA A 32 -6.24 10.00 -4.40
CA ALA A 32 -7.43 9.94 -5.25
C ALA A 32 -7.86 11.31 -5.78
N GLY A 33 -7.59 12.38 -5.03
CA GLY A 33 -7.83 13.75 -5.47
C GLY A 33 -6.83 14.28 -6.51
N LEU A 34 -5.78 13.51 -6.84
CA LEU A 34 -4.80 13.88 -7.87
C LEU A 34 -5.23 13.45 -9.27
N LEU A 35 -6.27 12.62 -9.42
CA LEU A 35 -6.67 12.18 -10.75
C LEU A 35 -7.21 13.37 -11.56
N PRO A 36 -6.72 13.54 -12.80
CA PRO A 36 -7.17 14.63 -13.64
C PRO A 36 -8.65 14.49 -14.02
N ASP A 37 -9.32 15.63 -14.16
CA ASP A 37 -10.71 15.68 -14.56
C ASP A 37 -10.89 15.45 -16.08
N ALA A 38 -12.13 15.29 -16.51
CA ALA A 38 -12.48 15.00 -17.90
C ALA A 38 -12.06 16.09 -18.91
N GLY A 39 -11.58 17.26 -18.45
CA GLY A 39 -11.14 18.37 -19.29
C GLY A 39 -9.65 18.36 -19.63
N TRP A 40 -8.87 17.42 -19.12
CA TRP A 40 -7.44 17.36 -19.39
C TRP A 40 -7.17 16.66 -20.75
N GLU A 41 -6.99 17.44 -21.81
CA GLU A 41 -6.78 16.91 -23.18
C GLU A 41 -5.30 16.72 -23.60
N ASP A 42 -4.35 17.11 -22.75
CA ASP A 42 -2.92 17.16 -23.11
C ASP A 42 -2.17 15.82 -22.91
N ASP A 43 -1.14 15.55 -23.71
CA ASP A 43 -0.31 14.33 -23.52
C ASP A 43 0.35 14.26 -22.13
N ALA A 44 0.73 15.42 -21.56
CA ALA A 44 1.26 15.51 -20.21
C ALA A 44 0.24 15.09 -19.15
N ALA A 45 -1.05 15.38 -19.38
CA ALA A 45 -2.14 14.96 -18.53
C ALA A 45 -2.29 13.44 -18.51
N ARG A 46 -2.23 12.80 -19.68
CA ARG A 46 -2.30 11.35 -19.80
C ARG A 46 -1.15 10.66 -19.07
N VAL A 47 0.08 11.13 -19.28
CA VAL A 47 1.26 10.61 -18.58
C VAL A 47 1.12 10.77 -17.07
N PHE A 48 0.63 11.92 -16.61
CA PHE A 48 0.37 12.13 -15.18
C PHE A 48 -0.71 11.19 -14.63
N ALA A 49 -1.83 11.02 -15.34
CA ALA A 49 -2.89 10.08 -14.96
C ALA A 49 -2.38 8.64 -14.84
N GLU A 50 -1.56 8.20 -15.80
CA GLU A 50 -0.93 6.88 -15.78
C GLU A 50 -0.05 6.72 -14.53
N ARG A 51 0.79 7.71 -14.20
CA ARG A 51 1.65 7.68 -12.99
C ARG A 51 0.86 7.70 -11.69
N VAL A 52 -0.22 8.49 -11.63
CA VAL A 52 -1.11 8.51 -10.46
C VAL A 52 -1.83 7.15 -10.30
N GLY A 53 -2.22 6.53 -11.42
CA GLY A 53 -2.78 5.18 -11.42
C GLY A 53 -1.81 4.11 -10.90
N GLU A 54 -0.55 4.14 -11.36
CA GLU A 54 0.52 3.26 -10.86
C GLU A 54 0.73 3.43 -9.35
N LEU A 55 0.80 4.69 -8.88
CA LEU A 55 0.94 5.01 -7.46
C LEU A 55 -0.24 4.45 -6.63
N GLN A 56 -1.48 4.67 -7.07
CA GLN A 56 -2.65 4.18 -6.36
C GLN A 56 -2.71 2.65 -6.33
N GLY A 57 -2.34 1.99 -7.43
CA GLY A 57 -2.22 0.53 -7.49
C GLY A 57 -1.20 0.00 -6.48
N GLY A 58 -0.02 0.61 -6.44
CA GLY A 58 1.04 0.26 -5.47
C GLY A 58 0.59 0.46 -4.02
N LEU A 59 -0.08 1.58 -3.71
CA LEU A 59 -0.61 1.84 -2.37
C LEU A 59 -1.68 0.82 -1.99
N ALA A 60 -2.59 0.45 -2.90
CA ALA A 60 -3.61 -0.56 -2.62
C ALA A 60 -2.99 -1.95 -2.31
N VAL A 61 -1.94 -2.34 -3.03
CA VAL A 61 -1.19 -3.58 -2.76
C VAL A 61 -0.52 -3.53 -1.38
N ALA A 62 0.15 -2.42 -1.05
CA ALA A 62 0.81 -2.26 0.25
C ALA A 62 -0.19 -2.27 1.42
N GLU A 63 -1.35 -1.60 1.25
CA GLU A 63 -2.45 -1.59 2.21
C GLU A 63 -2.99 -3.01 2.44
N GLY A 64 -3.23 -3.75 1.35
CA GLY A 64 -3.70 -5.14 1.39
C GLY A 64 -2.70 -6.08 2.06
N ALA A 65 -1.40 -5.91 1.78
CA ALA A 65 -0.34 -6.68 2.42
C ALA A 65 -0.27 -6.39 3.93
N ALA A 66 -0.33 -5.12 4.33
CA ALA A 66 -0.34 -4.73 5.75
C ALA A 66 -1.55 -5.31 6.49
N ARG A 67 -2.75 -5.27 5.89
CA ARG A 67 -3.95 -5.91 6.46
C ARG A 67 -3.84 -7.43 6.53
N GLY A 68 -3.31 -8.06 5.48
CA GLY A 68 -3.11 -9.51 5.44
C GLY A 68 -2.14 -9.98 6.53
N LEU A 69 -1.10 -9.21 6.80
CA LEU A 69 -0.17 -9.46 7.90
C LEU A 69 -0.83 -9.20 9.27
N ALA A 70 -1.63 -8.13 9.41
CA ALA A 70 -2.33 -7.79 10.65
C ALA A 70 -3.39 -8.84 11.05
N GLY A 71 -4.10 -9.40 10.07
CA GLY A 71 -5.15 -10.41 10.27
C GLY A 71 -4.64 -11.83 10.56
N GLY A 72 -3.33 -12.06 10.46
CA GLY A 72 -2.71 -13.36 10.70
C GLY A 72 -2.82 -14.31 9.50
N GLY A 73 -1.69 -14.95 9.17
CA GLY A 73 -1.57 -16.01 8.17
C GLY A 73 -2.36 -17.26 8.56
N GLY A 74 -3.67 -17.25 8.30
CA GLY A 74 -4.54 -18.40 8.41
C GLY A 74 -4.41 -19.33 7.22
N ARG A 75 -3.31 -20.09 7.17
CA ARG A 75 -3.23 -21.49 6.73
C ARG A 75 -2.04 -22.17 7.41
#